data_AF-A9KIR1-F1
#
_entry.id   AF-A9KIR1-F1
#
_cell.length_a   1.000
_cell.length_b   1.000
_cell.length_c   1.000
_cell.angle_alpha   90.00
_cell.angle_beta   90.00
_cell.angle_gamma   90.00
#
_symmetry.space_group_name_H-M   'P 1'
#
loop_
_entity.id
_entity.type
_entity.pdbx_description
1 polymer ?
#
loop_
_entity_poly.entity_id
_entity_poly.type
_entity_poly.pdbx_seq_one_letter_code
_entity_poly.pdbx_strand_id
1 'polypeptide(L)'
;MWNYKPCKMKYSYLYENESVIIYHGKGAIKLTSAGMYFWEFANGKRTVSELVDMIEEYLGLYDKQTIYKNTIKLMIDLHEKELIILNWDPLLKDRMSQDITDEIGGVVYE
;
A
#
# COMPACT_ATOMS: atom_id res chain seq x y z
N MET A 1 18.65 1.89 -7.17
CA MET A 1 17.74 1.43 -6.10
C MET A 1 16.33 1.88 -6.46
N TRP A 2 15.45 0.96 -6.88
CA TRP A 2 14.10 1.30 -7.33
C TRP A 2 13.22 1.52 -6.10
N ASN A 3 12.81 2.78 -5.89
CA ASN A 3 11.85 3.15 -4.86
C ASN A 3 10.50 2.49 -5.20
N TYR A 4 10.18 1.38 -4.53
CA TYR A 4 8.88 0.72 -4.63
C TYR A 4 7.80 1.62 -4.05
N LYS A 5 7.24 2.49 -4.89
CA LYS A 5 5.92 3.07 -4.69
C LYS A 5 4.90 2.04 -5.18
N PRO A 6 3.61 2.09 -4.77
CA PRO A 6 2.55 1.59 -5.65
C PRO A 6 2.81 2.12 -7.05
N CYS A 7 2.44 1.39 -8.11
CA CYS A 7 2.67 1.75 -9.51
C CYS A 7 1.98 3.09 -9.92
N LYS A 8 2.43 4.20 -9.33
CA LYS A 8 2.03 5.58 -9.58
C LYS A 8 2.90 6.06 -10.73
N MET A 9 2.56 5.63 -11.93
CA MET A 9 3.05 6.33 -13.12
C MET A 9 2.23 7.61 -13.23
N LYS A 10 2.88 8.76 -13.46
CA LYS A 10 2.24 10.09 -13.47
C LYS A 10 1.03 10.21 -14.43
N TYR A 11 0.89 9.26 -15.36
CA TYR A 11 -0.17 9.20 -16.37
C TYR A 11 -1.15 8.03 -16.17
N SER A 12 -1.02 7.25 -15.09
CA SER A 12 -1.89 6.11 -14.80
C SER A 12 -3.03 6.43 -13.82
N TYR A 13 -3.17 7.69 -13.39
CA TYR A 13 -4.30 8.11 -12.54
C TYR A 13 -4.64 9.59 -12.71
N LEU A 14 -5.88 9.94 -12.38
CA LEU A 14 -6.43 11.29 -12.45
C LEU A 14 -7.22 11.58 -11.18
N TYR A 15 -7.01 12.75 -10.57
CA TYR A 15 -7.88 13.25 -9.49
C TYR A 15 -9.06 14.01 -10.09
N GLU A 16 -10.27 13.64 -9.69
CA GLU A 16 -11.51 14.33 -10.06
C GLU A 16 -12.39 14.50 -8.82
N ASN A 17 -12.65 15.75 -8.43
CA ASN A 17 -13.41 16.09 -7.22
C ASN A 17 -12.88 15.34 -5.97
N GLU A 18 -13.72 14.56 -5.31
CA GLU A 18 -13.41 13.74 -4.12
C GLU A 18 -13.05 12.29 -4.48
N SER A 19 -12.42 12.09 -5.65
CA SER A 19 -12.08 10.77 -6.14
C SER A 19 -10.78 10.74 -6.92
N VAL A 20 -10.19 9.54 -7.00
CA VAL A 20 -9.08 9.24 -7.90
C VAL A 20 -9.47 8.12 -8.84
N ILE A 21 -9.27 8.34 -10.13
CA ILE A 21 -9.47 7.35 -11.19
C ILE A 21 -8.10 6.76 -11.52
N ILE A 22 -7.95 5.45 -11.44
CA ILE A 22 -6.70 4.73 -11.75
C ILE A 22 -6.94 3.90 -13.02
N TYR A 23 -6.12 4.15 -14.04
CA TYR A 23 -6.15 3.46 -15.32
C TYR A 23 -5.17 2.27 -15.29
N HIS A 24 -5.65 1.11 -15.71
CA HIS A 24 -4.86 -0.12 -15.81
C HIS A 24 -5.27 -0.93 -17.04
N GLY A 25 -4.52 -2.00 -17.34
CA GLY A 25 -4.71 -2.77 -18.58
C GLY A 25 -6.10 -3.37 -18.79
N LYS A 26 -6.91 -3.51 -17.72
CA LYS A 26 -8.27 -4.07 -17.78
C LYS A 26 -9.37 -3.00 -17.68
N GLY A 27 -9.03 -1.71 -17.61
CA GLY A 27 -9.99 -0.61 -17.53
C GLY A 27 -9.57 0.47 -16.56
N ALA A 28 -10.56 1.19 -16.01
CA ALA A 28 -10.36 2.20 -15.00
C ALA A 28 -11.12 1.84 -13.72
N ILE A 29 -10.49 2.08 -12.57
CA ILE A 29 -11.15 2.01 -11.27
C ILE A 29 -11.26 3.40 -10.67
N LYS A 30 -12.34 3.64 -9.93
CA LYS A 30 -12.56 4.89 -9.22
C LYS A 30 -12.53 4.62 -7.72
N LEU A 31 -11.63 5.29 -7.01
CA LEU A 31 -11.57 5.29 -5.55
C LEU A 31 -12.17 6.59 -5.02
N THR A 32 -13.03 6.48 -4.01
CA THR A 32 -13.71 7.61 -3.35
C THR A 32 -13.42 7.62 -1.86
N SER A 33 -13.59 8.77 -1.21
CA SER A 33 -13.52 8.90 0.26
C SER A 33 -12.23 8.29 0.83
N ALA A 34 -12.32 7.32 1.75
CA ALA A 34 -11.16 6.61 2.32
C ALA A 34 -10.22 6.01 1.28
N GLY A 35 -10.73 5.52 0.15
CA GLY A 35 -9.90 4.93 -0.90
C GLY A 35 -9.02 5.94 -1.61
N MET A 36 -9.49 7.19 -1.74
CA MET A 36 -8.70 8.28 -2.30
C MET A 36 -7.53 8.65 -1.36
N TYR A 37 -7.81 8.79 -0.06
CA TYR A 37 -6.78 9.08 0.94
C TYR A 37 -5.79 7.92 1.10
N PHE A 38 -6.28 6.67 1.07
CA PHE A 38 -5.42 5.50 0.97
C PHE A 38 -4.48 5.63 -0.21
N TRP A 39 -5.00 5.88 -1.42
CA TRP A 39 -4.17 6.02 -2.61
C TRP A 39 -3.15 7.13 -2.49
N GLU A 40 -3.50 8.28 -1.91
CA GLU A 40 -2.60 9.41 -1.68
C GLU A 40 -1.44 9.01 -0.75
N PHE A 41 -1.75 8.46 0.42
CA PHE A 41 -0.75 8.17 1.46
C PHE A 41 0.04 6.88 1.24
N ALA A 42 -0.49 5.99 0.42
CA ALA A 42 0.14 4.76 0.00
C ALA A 42 1.45 5.06 -0.77
N ASN A 43 2.59 4.91 -0.11
CA ASN A 43 3.93 5.19 -0.65
C ASN A 43 4.94 4.05 -0.46
N GLY A 44 4.51 2.89 0.04
CA GLY A 44 5.37 1.72 0.31
C GLY A 44 6.32 1.87 1.50
N LYS A 45 6.20 2.95 2.29
CA LYS A 45 7.03 3.22 3.48
C LYS A 45 6.24 3.23 4.79
N ARG A 46 4.92 3.11 4.71
CA ARG A 46 4.00 3.18 5.85
C ARG A 46 3.32 1.84 6.03
N THR A 47 3.23 1.41 7.28
CA THR A 47 2.42 0.28 7.72
C THR A 47 0.94 0.57 7.47
N VAL A 48 0.12 -0.49 7.46
CA VAL A 48 -1.35 -0.32 7.34
C VAL A 48 -1.91 0.47 8.51
N SER A 49 -1.36 0.31 9.73
CA SER A 49 -1.81 1.08 10.90
C SER A 49 -1.60 2.58 10.71
N GLU A 50 -0.40 2.98 10.27
CA GLU A 50 -0.09 4.39 10.00
C GLU A 50 -0.97 4.98 8.89
N LEU A 51 -1.29 4.18 7.85
CA LEU A 51 -2.23 4.60 6.81
C LEU A 51 -3.64 4.82 7.39
N VAL A 52 -4.12 3.92 8.25
CA VAL A 52 -5.42 4.03 8.90
C VAL A 52 -5.49 5.24 9.81
N ASP A 53 -4.44 5.52 10.58
CA ASP A 53 -4.34 6.70 11.44
C ASP A 53 -4.46 7.99 10.63
N MET A 54 -3.75 8.06 9.49
CA MET A 54 -3.83 9.21 8.58
C MET A 54 -5.22 9.33 7.93
N ILE A 55 -5.83 8.23 7.51
CA ILE A 55 -7.17 8.26 6.90
C ILE A 55 -8.22 8.71 7.93
N GLU A 56 -8.11 8.24 9.18
CA GLU A 56 -8.96 8.66 10.30
C GLU A 56 -8.85 10.18 10.54
N GLU A 57 -7.63 10.71 10.60
CA GLU A 57 -7.39 12.15 10.79
C GLU A 57 -8.07 13.00 9.70
N TYR A 58 -8.02 12.55 8.44
CA TYR A 58 -8.60 13.30 7.32
C TYR A 58 -10.12 13.16 7.18
N LEU A 59 -10.69 12.00 7.56
CA LEU A 59 -12.12 11.75 7.45
C LEU A 59 -12.90 12.17 8.70
N GLY A 60 -12.26 12.30 9.86
CA GLY A 60 -12.89 12.69 11.12
C GLY A 60 -13.56 11.52 11.85
N LEU A 61 -14.81 11.68 12.31
CA LEU A 61 -15.55 10.82 13.24
C LEU A 61 -15.95 9.43 12.70
N TYR A 62 -15.05 8.75 11.99
CA TYR A 62 -15.25 7.38 11.52
C TYR A 62 -14.60 6.40 12.49
N ASP A 63 -15.25 5.27 12.73
CA ASP A 63 -14.72 4.21 13.58
C ASP A 63 -13.44 3.61 12.96
N LYS A 64 -12.34 3.67 13.71
CA LYS A 64 -11.02 3.20 13.30
C LYS A 64 -11.00 1.73 12.88
N GLN A 65 -11.75 0.86 13.57
CA GLN A 65 -11.82 -0.55 13.17
C GLN A 65 -12.48 -0.73 11.80
N THR A 66 -13.50 0.06 11.51
CA THR A 66 -14.18 0.09 10.23
C THR A 66 -13.25 0.61 9.12
N ILE A 67 -12.49 1.68 9.38
CA ILE A 67 -11.47 2.19 8.44
C ILE A 67 -10.42 1.12 8.16
N TYR A 68 -9.95 0.42 9.20
CA TYR A 68 -8.97 -0.66 9.07
C TYR A 68 -9.49 -1.79 8.18
N LYS A 69 -10.68 -2.33 8.47
CA LYS A 69 -11.29 -3.41 7.67
C LYS A 69 -11.48 -3.00 6.20
N ASN A 70 -11.94 -1.77 5.97
CA ASN A 70 -12.14 -1.25 4.62
C ASN A 70 -10.81 -1.04 3.88
N THR A 71 -9.77 -0.59 4.60
CA THR A 71 -8.42 -0.44 4.04
C THR A 71 -7.83 -1.78 3.60
N ILE A 72 -7.94 -2.81 4.44
CA ILE A 72 -7.49 -4.17 4.10
C ILE A 72 -8.25 -4.70 2.88
N LYS A 73 -9.58 -4.56 2.85
CA LYS A 73 -10.39 -4.99 1.70
C LYS A 73 -9.97 -4.27 0.41
N LEU A 74 -9.78 -2.95 0.47
CA LEU A 74 -9.29 -2.18 -0.66
C LEU A 74 -7.91 -2.65 -1.12
N MET A 75 -6.99 -2.95 -0.21
CA MET A 75 -5.66 -3.46 -0.56
C MET A 75 -5.73 -4.78 -1.31
N ILE A 76 -6.58 -5.70 -0.87
CA ILE A 76 -6.83 -6.98 -1.56
C ILE A 76 -7.41 -6.70 -2.96
N ASP A 77 -8.44 -5.86 -3.06
CA ASP A 77 -9.10 -5.54 -4.33
C ASP A 77 -8.15 -4.89 -5.35
N LEU A 78 -7.23 -4.04 -4.88
CA LEU A 78 -6.19 -3.41 -5.71
C LEU A 78 -5.08 -4.40 -6.09
N HIS A 79 -4.75 -5.33 -5.20
CA HIS A 79 -3.77 -6.37 -5.48
C HIS A 79 -4.24 -7.34 -6.55
N GLU A 80 -5.49 -7.80 -6.50
CA GLU A 80 -6.09 -8.66 -7.54
C GLU A 80 -6.12 -7.97 -8.91
N LYS A 81 -6.06 -6.64 -8.93
CA LYS A 81 -5.97 -5.81 -10.15
C LYS A 81 -4.53 -5.48 -10.53
N GLU A 82 -3.56 -6.06 -9.83
CA GLU A 82 -2.12 -5.87 -10.04
C GLU A 82 -1.68 -4.40 -9.88
N LEU A 83 -2.44 -3.61 -9.12
CA LEU A 83 -2.17 -2.18 -8.90
C LEU A 83 -1.27 -1.93 -7.70
N ILE A 84 -1.30 -2.85 -6.72
CA ILE A 84 -0.43 -2.84 -5.55
C ILE A 84 0.12 -4.24 -5.28
N ILE A 85 1.24 -4.30 -4.56
CA ILE A 85 1.87 -5.54 -4.10
C ILE A 85 1.49 -5.71 -2.63
N LEU A 86 0.89 -6.85 -2.25
CA LEU A 86 0.43 -7.11 -0.86
C LEU A 86 1.57 -7.20 0.16
N ASN A 87 2.82 -7.41 -0.28
CA ASN A 87 4.00 -7.35 0.59
C ASN A 87 4.39 -5.90 0.95
N TRP A 88 3.37 -5.09 1.27
CA TRP A 88 3.43 -3.66 1.52
C TRP A 88 3.98 -3.32 2.91
N ASP A 89 4.31 -4.30 3.75
CA ASP A 89 4.94 -3.99 5.03
C ASP A 89 6.42 -3.64 4.81
N PRO A 90 6.88 -2.40 5.10
CA PRO A 90 8.30 -2.07 5.04
C PRO A 90 9.14 -2.99 5.93
N LEU A 91 8.57 -3.51 7.02
CA LEU A 91 9.23 -4.42 7.96
C LEU A 91 9.46 -5.82 7.38
N LEU A 92 8.75 -6.23 6.33
CA LEU A 92 9.00 -7.54 5.70
C LEU A 92 10.33 -7.56 4.94
N LYS A 93 10.76 -6.43 4.36
CA LYS A 93 12.09 -6.33 3.72
C LYS A 93 13.23 -6.33 4.74
N ASP A 94 13.02 -5.67 5.89
CA ASP A 94 14.02 -5.63 6.96
C ASP A 94 14.08 -6.97 7.72
N ARG A 95 12.95 -7.67 7.90
CA ARG A 95 12.91 -9.01 8.54
C ARG A 95 13.51 -10.11 7.67
N MET A 96 13.28 -10.10 6.35
CA MET A 96 13.90 -11.08 5.45
C MET A 96 15.43 -11.03 5.46
N SER A 97 16.03 -9.92 5.88
CA SER A 97 17.48 -9.76 5.94
C SER A 97 18.09 -10.39 7.19
N GLN A 98 17.34 -10.53 8.29
CA GLN A 98 17.86 -11.12 9.53
C GLN A 98 17.69 -12.64 9.54
N ASP A 99 16.56 -13.18 9.11
CA ASP A 99 16.30 -14.63 9.22
C ASP A 99 17.12 -15.49 8.23
N ILE A 100 17.60 -14.93 7.11
CA ILE A 100 18.50 -15.64 6.18
C ILE A 100 19.94 -15.69 6.71
N THR A 101 20.33 -14.76 7.59
CA THR A 101 21.68 -14.73 8.15
C THR A 101 21.82 -15.67 9.35
N ASP A 102 20.72 -15.98 10.03
CA ASP A 102 20.72 -16.89 11.19
C ASP A 102 20.52 -18.37 10.79
N GLU A 103 19.96 -18.67 9.60
CA GLU A 103 19.84 -20.06 9.11
C GLU A 103 20.99 -20.52 8.20
N ILE A 104 21.77 -19.61 7.62
CA ILE A 104 22.97 -19.96 6.84
C ILE A 104 24.20 -19.78 7.73
N GLY A 105 24.30 -20.68 8.71
CA GLY A 105 25.53 -20.90 9.46
C GLY A 105 26.73 -21.00 8.51
N GLY A 106 27.77 -20.26 8.89
CA GLY A 106 29.08 -20.10 8.25
C GLY A 106 29.43 -21.05 7.11
N VAL A 107 29.75 -20.45 5.97
CA VAL A 107 30.77 -21.02 5.08
C VAL A 107 31.90 -20.02 4.98
N VAL A 108 32.95 -20.29 5.75
CA VAL A 108 34.28 -19.72 5.57
C VAL A 108 34.84 -20.30 4.28
N TYR A 109 35.27 -19.45 3.36
CA TYR A 109 36.21 -19.86 2.31
C TYR A 109 37.58 -19.27 2.66
N GLU A 110 38.56 -20.17 2.79
CA GLU A 110 40.00 -19.87 2.81
C GLU A 110 40.45 -19.17 1.52
#